data_AF-A0A924L168-F1
#
_entry.id   AF-A0A924L168-F1
#
_cell.length_a   1.000
_cell.length_b   1.000
_cell.length_c   1.000
_cell.angle_alpha   90.00
_cell.angle_beta   90.00
_cell.angle_gamma   90.00
#
_symmetry.space_group_name_H-M   'P 1'
#
loop_
_entity.id
_entity.type
_entity.pdbx_description
1 polymer ?
#
loop_
_entity_poly.entity_id
_entity_poly.type
_entity_poly.pdbx_seq_one_letter_code
_entity_poly.pdbx_strand_id
1 'polypeptide(L)'
;MATPNNKNIPDCTERDNETQQKINAVKKIYCKNLETAENEIGTLRIGYDANEKIYKSKERRYLSTRDNYQRYINTEISMGSQLVQSNERIKASVASYKAWDDSLAAQLTTVFKGVKDLKSKMTDLREAANKLEHSKKDSCSVSQWLIITGKGESKEEGKQTQGSDSEGCKDIDKVIELVFDMPKALLSDIDSVFKASSDVIGIQKFCNTGSLVVIHETLYNTAQEFDKLLLATITQRKGDLDTRQQELKDALTKRTGSVMDLYSQRCTYAGIYTTLNKICCPKCGCVSGDKDNCKPRLEECATEICEICGEVKYAFIKEQAPAASTPAP
;
A
#
# COMPACT_ATOMS: atom_id res chain seq x y z
N MET A 1 36.74 -57.84 -67.41
CA MET A 1 36.43 -56.63 -68.21
C MET A 1 37.55 -55.63 -68.02
N ALA A 2 38.01 -55.07 -69.13
CA ALA A 2 39.33 -54.46 -69.31
C ALA A 2 39.60 -53.22 -68.46
N THR A 3 40.82 -53.15 -67.93
CA THR A 3 41.52 -51.93 -67.55
C THR A 3 41.79 -51.07 -68.79
N PRO A 4 41.55 -49.74 -68.75
CA PRO A 4 42.15 -48.82 -69.69
C PRO A 4 43.44 -48.23 -69.13
N ASN A 5 44.47 -48.38 -69.95
CA ASN A 5 45.83 -47.89 -69.82
C ASN A 5 45.98 -46.41 -69.45
N ASN A 6 46.93 -46.18 -68.54
CA ASN A 6 48.09 -45.31 -68.71
C ASN A 6 47.90 -44.09 -69.66
N LYS A 7 47.64 -42.92 -69.07
CA LYS A 7 48.11 -41.65 -69.61
C LYS A 7 49.16 -41.11 -68.64
N ASN A 8 50.38 -40.98 -69.17
CA ASN A 8 51.49 -40.22 -68.60
C ASN A 8 51.00 -38.98 -67.85
N ILE A 9 50.94 -39.07 -66.53
CA ILE A 9 51.07 -37.90 -65.67
C ILE A 9 52.57 -37.64 -65.66
N PRO A 10 53.06 -36.46 -66.12
CA PRO A 10 54.46 -36.13 -66.00
C PRO A 10 54.81 -36.28 -64.53
N ASP A 11 55.74 -37.19 -64.27
CA ASP A 11 56.27 -37.46 -62.95
C ASP A 11 56.62 -36.12 -62.32
N CYS A 12 55.96 -35.77 -61.21
CA CYS A 12 56.32 -34.59 -60.45
C CYS A 12 57.67 -34.87 -59.80
N THR A 13 58.75 -34.76 -60.58
CA THR A 13 60.14 -34.97 -60.20
C THR A 13 60.67 -33.93 -59.20
N GLU A 14 59.79 -33.13 -58.59
CA GLU A 14 60.08 -32.20 -57.50
C GLU A 14 59.52 -32.66 -56.15
N ARG A 15 59.34 -33.97 -55.93
CA ARG A 15 58.70 -34.46 -54.70
C ARG A 15 59.52 -34.33 -53.41
N ASP A 16 60.76 -33.83 -53.46
CA ASP A 16 61.55 -33.63 -52.23
C ASP A 16 62.67 -32.57 -52.36
N ASN A 17 62.50 -31.53 -53.19
CA ASN A 17 63.45 -30.42 -53.19
C ASN A 17 63.25 -29.55 -51.93
N GLU A 18 64.31 -28.84 -51.51
CA GLU A 18 64.29 -28.00 -50.30
C GLU A 18 63.10 -27.02 -50.27
N THR A 19 62.71 -26.52 -51.44
CA THR A 19 61.58 -25.60 -51.61
C THR A 19 60.24 -26.27 -51.28
N GLN A 20 60.03 -27.50 -51.75
CA GLN A 20 58.81 -28.27 -51.49
C GLN A 20 58.70 -28.69 -50.03
N GLN A 21 59.82 -29.02 -49.38
CA GLN A 21 59.86 -29.28 -47.93
C GLN A 21 59.48 -28.03 -47.12
N LYS A 22 60.01 -26.86 -47.49
CA LYS A 22 59.64 -25.57 -46.87
C LYS A 22 58.15 -25.24 -47.07
N ILE A 23 57.61 -25.46 -48.27
CA ILE A 23 56.18 -25.26 -48.56
C ILE A 23 55.30 -26.22 -47.74
N ASN A 24 55.67 -27.50 -47.64
CA ASN A 24 54.95 -28.49 -46.85
C ASN A 24 55.00 -28.17 -45.34
N ALA A 25 56.12 -27.65 -44.84
CA ALA A 25 56.22 -27.18 -43.46
C ALA A 25 55.25 -26.02 -43.19
N VAL A 26 55.16 -25.04 -44.09
CA VAL A 26 54.18 -23.93 -43.99
C VAL A 26 52.75 -24.45 -44.04
N LYS A 27 52.42 -25.39 -44.94
CA LYS A 27 51.09 -26.02 -45.01
C LYS A 27 50.69 -26.68 -43.69
N LYS A 28 51.59 -27.45 -43.07
CA LYS A 28 51.34 -28.08 -41.76
C LYS A 28 51.05 -27.05 -40.66
N ILE A 29 51.70 -25.89 -40.69
CA ILE A 29 51.42 -24.79 -39.75
C ILE A 29 50.00 -24.28 -39.94
N TYR A 30 49.57 -24.01 -41.18
CA TYR A 30 48.20 -23.56 -41.45
C TYR A 30 47.14 -24.60 -41.11
N CYS A 31 47.38 -25.90 -41.33
CA CYS A 31 46.46 -26.96 -40.88
C CYS A 31 46.30 -26.96 -39.35
N LYS A 32 47.41 -26.86 -38.60
CA LYS A 32 47.36 -26.74 -37.14
C LYS A 32 46.63 -25.49 -36.68
N ASN A 33 46.88 -24.35 -37.33
CA ASN A 33 46.19 -23.10 -37.00
C ASN A 33 44.68 -23.19 -37.26
N LEU A 34 44.26 -23.93 -38.29
CA LEU A 34 42.84 -24.15 -38.59
C LEU A 34 42.16 -24.98 -37.49
N GLU A 35 42.78 -26.08 -37.07
CA GLU A 35 42.29 -26.94 -35.98
C GLU A 35 42.24 -26.19 -34.65
N THR A 36 43.28 -25.42 -34.33
CA THR A 36 43.28 -24.54 -33.14
C THR A 36 42.14 -23.53 -33.19
N ALA A 37 41.95 -22.86 -34.34
CA ALA A 37 40.90 -21.86 -34.49
C ALA A 37 39.49 -22.48 -34.38
N GLU A 38 39.28 -23.70 -34.89
CA GLU A 38 38.03 -24.45 -34.75
C GLU A 38 37.72 -24.79 -33.29
N ASN A 39 38.71 -25.30 -32.55
CA ASN A 39 38.59 -25.60 -31.13
C ASN A 39 38.29 -24.35 -30.29
N GLU A 40 38.93 -23.22 -30.63
CA GLU A 40 38.66 -21.92 -30.01
C GLU A 40 37.22 -21.44 -30.28
N ILE A 41 36.71 -21.60 -31.51
CA ILE A 41 35.30 -21.30 -31.82
C ILE A 41 34.36 -22.15 -30.96
N GLY A 42 34.64 -23.45 -30.82
CA GLY A 42 33.84 -24.35 -29.97
C GLY A 42 33.77 -23.87 -28.52
N THR A 43 34.93 -23.51 -27.95
CA THR A 43 35.04 -22.99 -26.58
C THR A 43 34.31 -21.65 -26.41
N LEU A 44 34.50 -20.71 -27.34
CA LEU A 44 33.84 -19.40 -27.32
C LEU A 44 32.32 -19.53 -27.48
N ARG A 45 31.84 -20.51 -28.25
CA ARG A 45 30.40 -20.77 -28.41
C ARG A 45 29.77 -21.25 -27.10
N ILE A 46 30.40 -22.18 -26.40
CA ILE A 46 29.95 -22.63 -25.07
C ILE A 46 29.92 -21.44 -24.08
N GLY A 47 30.96 -20.60 -24.10
CA GLY A 47 31.03 -19.39 -23.28
C GLY A 47 29.91 -18.39 -23.57
N TYR A 48 29.62 -18.14 -24.85
CA TYR A 48 28.50 -17.31 -25.28
C TYR A 48 27.15 -17.86 -24.80
N ASP A 49 26.88 -19.15 -25.03
CA ASP A 49 25.61 -19.77 -24.62
C ASP A 49 25.40 -19.74 -23.10
N ALA A 50 26.48 -19.87 -22.32
CA ALA A 50 26.43 -19.70 -20.87
C ALA A 50 26.09 -18.25 -20.48
N ASN A 51 26.74 -17.26 -21.10
CA ASN A 51 26.48 -15.84 -20.84
C ASN A 51 25.07 -15.40 -21.27
N GLU A 52 24.56 -15.93 -22.38
CA GLU A 52 23.18 -15.72 -22.86
C GLU A 52 22.15 -16.20 -21.82
N LYS A 53 22.35 -17.40 -21.25
CA LYS A 53 21.48 -17.94 -20.19
C LYS A 53 21.52 -17.09 -18.93
N ILE A 54 22.71 -16.65 -18.52
CA ILE A 54 22.89 -15.76 -17.36
C ILE A 54 22.16 -14.44 -17.59
N TYR A 55 22.35 -13.81 -18.76
CA TYR A 55 21.68 -12.57 -19.14
C TYR A 55 20.15 -12.70 -19.04
N LYS A 56 19.55 -13.71 -19.68
CA LYS A 56 18.10 -13.96 -19.62
C LYS A 56 17.59 -14.23 -18.21
N SER A 57 18.39 -14.88 -17.37
CA SER A 57 18.04 -15.07 -15.96
C SER A 57 18.06 -13.75 -15.18
N LYS A 58 19.04 -12.88 -15.42
CA LYS A 58 19.15 -11.58 -14.76
C LYS A 58 18.04 -10.62 -15.23
N GLU A 59 17.70 -10.65 -16.51
CA GLU A 59 16.61 -9.86 -17.08
C GLU A 59 15.27 -10.15 -16.40
N ARG A 60 14.92 -11.45 -16.28
CA ARG A 60 13.69 -11.85 -15.57
C ARG A 60 13.65 -11.38 -14.12
N ARG A 61 14.78 -11.47 -13.40
CA ARG A 61 14.87 -10.99 -12.01
C ARG A 61 14.71 -9.47 -11.92
N TYR A 62 15.32 -8.72 -12.84
CA TYR A 62 15.17 -7.27 -12.92
C TYR A 62 13.71 -6.88 -13.16
N LEU A 63 13.05 -7.46 -14.15
CA LEU A 63 11.64 -7.18 -14.47
C LEU A 63 10.73 -7.49 -13.29
N SER A 64 10.89 -8.67 -12.65
CA SER A 64 10.11 -9.03 -11.46
C SER A 64 10.34 -8.08 -10.29
N THR A 65 11.58 -7.60 -10.08
CA THR A 65 11.90 -6.65 -9.01
C THR A 65 11.30 -5.28 -9.30
N ARG A 66 11.34 -4.83 -10.56
CA ARG A 66 10.74 -3.57 -11.01
C ARG A 66 9.24 -3.57 -10.80
N ASP A 67 8.57 -4.65 -11.18
CA ASP A 67 7.11 -4.76 -11.02
C ASP A 67 6.71 -4.77 -9.54
N ASN A 68 7.50 -5.42 -8.67
CA ASN A 68 7.29 -5.39 -7.23
C ASN A 68 7.47 -3.96 -6.66
N TYR A 69 8.57 -3.28 -7.02
CA TYR A 69 8.83 -1.89 -6.64
C TYR A 69 7.68 -0.95 -7.06
N GLN A 70 7.18 -1.11 -8.29
CA GLN A 70 6.10 -0.28 -8.81
C GLN A 70 4.79 -0.46 -8.02
N ARG A 71 4.50 -1.67 -7.50
CA ARG A 71 3.31 -1.90 -6.66
C ARG A 71 3.34 -1.08 -5.38
N TYR A 72 4.50 -0.94 -4.74
CA TYR A 72 4.63 -0.13 -3.53
C TYR A 72 4.48 1.36 -3.83
N ILE A 73 5.07 1.86 -4.91
CA ILE A 73 4.84 3.24 -5.37
C ILE A 73 3.35 3.48 -5.62
N ASN A 74 2.69 2.59 -6.38
CA ASN A 74 1.27 2.75 -6.69
C ASN A 74 0.41 2.73 -5.42
N THR A 75 0.78 1.93 -4.42
CA THR A 75 0.09 1.87 -3.13
C THR A 75 0.29 3.16 -2.32
N GLU A 76 1.50 3.72 -2.31
CA GLU A 76 1.76 5.01 -1.65
C GLU A 76 0.95 6.15 -2.31
N ILE A 77 0.97 6.25 -3.64
CA ILE A 77 0.27 7.29 -4.39
C ILE A 77 -1.24 7.19 -4.20
N SER A 78 -1.80 5.97 -4.21
CA SER A 78 -3.24 5.76 -4.15
C SER A 78 -3.81 5.78 -2.74
N MET A 79 -3.05 5.32 -1.73
CA MET A 79 -3.58 5.10 -0.39
C MET A 79 -2.73 5.74 0.70
N GLY A 80 -1.40 5.67 0.64
CA GLY A 80 -0.52 6.11 1.73
C GLY A 80 -0.75 7.57 2.14
N SER A 81 -0.41 8.49 1.25
CA SER A 81 -0.55 9.93 1.50
C SER A 81 -2.02 10.37 1.70
N GLN A 82 -2.96 9.77 0.96
CA GLN A 82 -4.39 10.08 1.08
C GLN A 82 -4.97 9.68 2.44
N LEU A 83 -4.59 8.51 2.96
CA LEU A 83 -5.05 8.01 4.25
C LEU A 83 -4.59 8.92 5.39
N VAL A 84 -3.32 9.35 5.35
CA VAL A 84 -2.77 10.26 6.35
C VAL A 84 -3.51 11.61 6.33
N GLN A 85 -3.66 12.21 5.15
CA GLN A 85 -4.36 13.50 5.02
C GLN A 85 -5.85 13.42 5.40
N SER A 86 -6.52 12.32 5.04
CA SER A 86 -7.92 12.10 5.42
C SER A 86 -8.06 12.00 6.94
N ASN A 87 -7.23 11.18 7.59
CA ASN A 87 -7.24 11.02 9.03
C ASN A 87 -6.85 12.30 9.76
N GLU A 88 -5.94 13.11 9.22
CA GLU A 88 -5.59 14.42 9.79
C GLU A 88 -6.80 15.37 9.80
N ARG A 89 -7.52 15.44 8.68
CA ARG A 89 -8.74 16.27 8.58
C ARG A 89 -9.83 15.79 9.53
N ILE A 90 -10.06 14.48 9.61
CA ILE A 90 -11.06 13.92 10.52
C ILE A 90 -10.66 14.18 11.98
N LYS A 91 -9.37 14.00 12.34
CA LYS A 91 -8.85 14.32 13.68
C LYS A 91 -9.13 15.78 14.05
N ALA A 92 -8.90 16.71 13.13
CA ALA A 92 -9.19 18.13 13.34
C ALA A 92 -10.69 18.39 13.52
N SER A 93 -11.55 17.78 12.70
CA SER A 93 -13.02 17.91 12.83
C SER A 93 -13.52 17.36 14.16
N VAL A 94 -13.02 16.20 14.60
CA VAL A 94 -13.40 15.56 15.87
C VAL A 94 -12.96 16.39 17.06
N ALA A 95 -11.76 16.99 17.02
CA ALA A 95 -11.33 17.94 18.04
C ALA A 95 -12.24 19.18 18.11
N SER A 96 -12.70 19.68 16.95
CA SER A 96 -13.67 20.78 16.90
C SER A 96 -15.03 20.39 17.48
N TYR A 97 -15.55 19.20 17.17
CA TYR A 97 -16.80 18.70 17.75
C TYR A 97 -16.69 18.51 19.26
N LYS A 98 -15.55 18.05 19.76
CA LYS A 98 -15.30 17.98 21.20
C LYS A 98 -15.37 19.36 21.85
N ALA A 99 -14.72 20.37 21.26
CA ALA A 99 -14.77 21.73 21.80
C ALA A 99 -16.21 22.28 21.83
N TRP A 100 -17.00 21.97 20.80
CA TRP A 100 -18.41 22.35 20.75
C TRP A 100 -19.25 21.63 21.82
N ASP A 101 -19.04 20.33 22.00
CA ASP A 101 -19.70 19.52 23.03
C ASP A 101 -19.37 20.00 24.46
N ASP A 102 -18.09 20.29 24.73
CA ASP A 102 -17.65 20.86 26.02
C ASP A 102 -18.30 22.24 26.28
N SER A 103 -18.40 23.08 25.25
CA SER A 103 -19.07 24.39 25.33
C SER A 103 -20.58 24.25 25.58
N LEU A 104 -21.24 23.34 24.87
CA LEU A 104 -22.67 23.04 25.06
C LEU A 104 -22.93 22.53 26.48
N ALA A 105 -22.10 21.62 26.99
CA ALA A 105 -22.20 21.12 28.36
C ALA A 105 -22.13 22.24 29.40
N ALA A 106 -21.20 23.20 29.22
CA ALA A 106 -21.05 24.35 30.10
C ALA A 106 -22.27 25.29 30.06
N GLN A 107 -22.80 25.54 28.86
CA GLN A 107 -23.99 26.38 28.68
C GLN A 107 -25.24 25.73 29.29
N LEU A 108 -25.48 24.44 29.03
CA LEU A 108 -26.60 23.70 29.59
C LEU A 108 -26.53 23.65 31.12
N THR A 109 -25.34 23.45 31.69
CA THR A 109 -25.12 23.50 33.14
C THR A 109 -25.47 24.87 33.72
N THR A 110 -25.18 25.94 33.00
CA THR A 110 -25.52 27.31 33.40
C THR A 110 -27.03 27.53 33.38
N VAL A 111 -27.71 27.11 32.31
CA VAL A 111 -29.19 27.16 32.21
C VAL A 111 -29.84 26.37 33.33
N PHE A 112 -29.38 25.14 33.60
CA PHE A 112 -29.91 24.31 34.68
C PHE A 112 -29.75 24.97 36.05
N LYS A 113 -28.60 25.60 36.33
CA LYS A 113 -28.42 26.38 37.57
C LYS A 113 -29.41 27.53 37.66
N GLY A 114 -29.64 28.27 36.57
CA GLY A 114 -30.62 29.35 36.51
C GLY A 114 -32.05 28.87 36.74
N VAL A 115 -32.46 27.78 36.10
CA VAL A 115 -33.79 27.18 36.28
C VAL A 115 -33.96 26.64 37.71
N LYS A 116 -32.90 26.05 38.29
CA LYS A 116 -32.92 25.59 39.68
C LYS A 116 -33.12 26.75 40.67
N ASP A 117 -32.43 27.86 40.47
CA ASP A 117 -32.59 29.07 41.29
C ASP A 117 -34.01 29.66 41.15
N LEU A 118 -34.51 29.74 39.91
CA LEU A 118 -35.88 30.19 39.64
C LEU A 118 -36.93 29.30 40.33
N LYS A 119 -36.75 27.98 40.27
CA LYS A 119 -37.60 27.01 40.97
C LYS A 119 -37.59 27.24 42.49
N SER A 120 -36.43 27.50 43.08
CA SER A 120 -36.31 27.81 44.51
C SER A 120 -37.12 29.05 44.86
N LYS A 121 -36.90 30.15 44.13
CA LYS A 121 -37.60 31.43 44.35
C LYS A 121 -39.11 31.33 44.16
N MET A 122 -39.56 30.50 43.23
CA MET A 122 -41.00 30.27 43.02
C MET A 122 -41.61 29.37 44.09
N THR A 123 -40.81 28.48 44.69
CA THR A 123 -41.23 27.75 45.89
C THR A 123 -41.43 28.72 47.05
N ASP A 124 -40.49 29.64 47.26
CA ASP A 124 -40.59 30.69 48.29
C ASP A 124 -41.81 31.60 48.04
N LEU A 125 -42.04 32.00 46.78
CA LEU A 125 -43.20 32.81 46.41
C LEU A 125 -44.52 32.08 46.64
N ARG A 126 -44.60 30.78 46.30
CA ARG A 126 -45.76 29.93 46.61
C ARG A 126 -46.00 29.85 48.12
N GLU A 127 -44.95 29.66 48.91
CA GLU A 127 -45.07 29.62 50.37
C GLU A 127 -45.55 30.96 50.94
N ALA A 128 -45.04 32.09 50.44
CA ALA A 128 -45.51 33.41 50.81
C ALA A 128 -46.98 33.65 50.41
N ALA A 129 -47.36 33.24 49.20
CA ALA A 129 -48.74 33.31 48.71
C ALA A 129 -49.68 32.47 49.57
N ASN A 130 -49.29 31.23 49.91
CA ASN A 130 -50.04 30.38 50.81
C ASN A 130 -50.19 31.02 52.20
N LYS A 131 -49.12 31.58 52.78
CA LYS A 131 -49.19 32.29 54.06
C LYS A 131 -50.16 33.47 54.01
N LEU A 132 -50.12 34.26 52.93
CA LEU A 132 -51.03 35.39 52.74
C LEU A 132 -52.49 34.92 52.57
N GLU A 133 -52.73 33.83 51.84
CA GLU A 133 -54.06 33.23 51.71
C GLU A 133 -54.60 32.72 53.06
N HIS A 134 -53.74 32.12 53.90
CA HIS A 134 -54.12 31.73 55.27
C HIS A 134 -54.44 32.95 56.13
N SER A 135 -53.65 34.03 56.01
CA SER A 135 -53.93 35.31 56.66
C SER A 135 -55.20 36.00 56.15
N LYS A 136 -55.78 35.61 55.01
CA LYS A 136 -57.14 36.05 54.59
C LYS A 136 -58.24 35.33 55.39
N LYS A 137 -57.98 34.10 55.82
CA LYS A 137 -58.94 33.22 56.51
C LYS A 137 -58.81 33.28 58.04
N ASP A 138 -57.83 34.01 58.57
CA ASP A 138 -57.64 34.21 60.01
C ASP A 138 -58.64 35.24 60.56
N SER A 139 -59.30 34.88 61.66
CA SER A 139 -60.22 35.76 62.40
C SER A 139 -59.57 37.09 62.86
N CYS A 140 -58.25 37.12 63.08
CA CYS A 140 -57.54 38.30 63.57
C CYS A 140 -57.30 39.39 62.50
N SER A 141 -57.42 39.07 61.22
CA SER A 141 -57.10 39.95 60.09
C SER A 141 -58.33 40.36 59.26
N VAL A 142 -59.52 39.86 59.60
CA VAL A 142 -60.79 40.12 58.88
C VAL A 142 -61.07 41.63 58.77
N SER A 143 -60.80 42.40 59.83
CA SER A 143 -60.97 43.85 59.83
C SER A 143 -60.01 44.57 58.89
N GLN A 144 -58.78 44.08 58.74
CA GLN A 144 -57.78 44.62 57.81
C GLN A 144 -58.15 44.31 56.36
N TRP A 145 -58.64 43.09 56.08
CA TRP A 145 -59.12 42.73 54.76
C TRP A 145 -60.39 43.48 54.37
N LEU A 146 -61.30 43.74 55.31
CA LEU A 146 -62.47 44.60 55.10
C LEU A 146 -62.08 46.02 54.67
N ILE A 147 -61.03 46.59 55.28
CA ILE A 147 -60.50 47.91 54.92
C ILE A 147 -59.89 47.90 53.51
N ILE A 148 -59.17 46.84 53.14
CA ILE A 148 -58.47 46.73 51.85
C ILE A 148 -59.43 46.45 50.69
N THR A 149 -60.41 45.56 50.92
CA THR A 149 -61.31 45.07 49.87
C THR A 149 -62.64 45.79 49.82
N GLY A 150 -62.99 46.55 50.87
CA GLY A 150 -64.32 47.14 51.05
C GLY A 150 -65.42 46.12 51.32
N LYS A 151 -65.10 44.81 51.35
CA LYS A 151 -66.05 43.71 51.49
C LYS A 151 -65.74 42.90 52.74
N GLY A 152 -66.75 42.66 53.57
CA GLY A 152 -66.61 41.90 54.81
C GLY A 152 -67.70 40.87 54.93
N GLU A 153 -67.31 39.66 55.29
CA GLU A 153 -68.22 38.71 55.91
C GLU A 153 -68.36 39.09 57.38
N SER A 154 -69.14 40.14 57.68
CA SER A 154 -69.58 40.36 59.05
C SER A 154 -70.56 39.24 59.41
N LYS A 155 -70.14 38.33 60.30
CA LYS A 155 -71.04 37.42 61.02
C LYS A 155 -71.82 38.12 62.14
N GLU A 156 -71.75 39.44 62.23
CA GLU A 156 -72.66 40.22 63.06
C GLU A 156 -73.74 40.85 62.18
N GLU A 157 -74.96 40.33 62.38
CA GLU A 157 -76.20 40.90 61.86
C GLU A 157 -76.30 42.37 62.32
N GLY A 158 -76.28 43.29 61.35
CA GLY A 158 -76.75 44.66 61.57
C GLY A 158 -75.67 45.72 61.79
N LYS A 159 -74.83 45.96 60.78
CA LYS A 159 -74.52 47.31 60.24
C LYS A 159 -73.54 47.18 59.08
N GLN A 160 -74.06 47.26 57.85
CA GLN A 160 -73.24 47.56 56.69
C GLN A 160 -72.81 49.03 56.77
N THR A 161 -71.58 49.28 57.20
CA THR A 161 -70.94 50.57 56.95
C THR A 161 -70.61 50.61 55.45
N GLN A 162 -71.43 51.29 54.65
CA GLN A 162 -71.12 51.62 53.27
C GLN A 162 -69.90 52.55 53.23
N GLY A 163 -68.70 51.98 53.15
CA GLY A 163 -67.54 52.70 52.64
C GLY A 163 -67.76 52.95 51.15
N SER A 164 -67.57 54.18 50.68
CA SER A 164 -67.68 54.48 49.25
C SER A 164 -66.66 53.62 48.49
N ASP A 165 -67.14 52.77 47.59
CA ASP A 165 -66.31 52.07 46.61
C ASP A 165 -65.55 53.12 45.80
N SER A 166 -64.30 53.40 46.17
CA SER A 166 -63.42 54.19 45.33
C SER A 166 -63.20 53.39 44.04
N GLU A 167 -63.25 54.06 42.90
CA GLU A 167 -63.19 53.41 41.59
C GLU A 167 -61.89 52.59 41.38
N GLY A 168 -60.85 52.86 42.18
CA GLY A 168 -59.60 52.11 42.22
C GLY A 168 -59.62 50.76 42.95
N CYS A 169 -60.66 50.43 43.72
CA CYS A 169 -60.74 49.18 44.51
C CYS A 169 -61.71 48.12 43.94
N LYS A 170 -62.42 48.39 42.83
CA LYS A 170 -63.51 47.53 42.32
C LYS A 170 -63.08 46.09 41.96
N ASP A 171 -61.81 45.85 41.61
CA ASP A 171 -61.30 44.54 41.21
C ASP A 171 -60.24 43.96 42.17
N ILE A 172 -60.07 44.55 43.35
CA ILE A 172 -58.95 44.21 44.23
C ILE A 172 -59.00 42.74 44.71
N ASP A 173 -60.19 42.17 44.90
CA ASP A 173 -60.36 40.75 45.25
C ASP A 173 -59.80 39.81 44.19
N LYS A 174 -60.09 40.08 42.91
CA LYS A 174 -59.59 39.27 41.79
C LYS A 174 -58.07 39.38 41.68
N VAL A 175 -57.54 40.58 41.90
CA VAL A 175 -56.09 40.82 41.90
C VAL A 175 -55.42 40.07 43.05
N ILE A 176 -56.02 40.06 44.24
CA ILE A 176 -55.54 39.32 45.40
C ILE A 176 -55.60 37.80 45.17
N GLU A 177 -56.68 37.29 44.56
CA GLU A 177 -56.79 35.87 44.18
C GLU A 177 -55.74 35.47 43.14
N LEU A 178 -55.48 36.33 42.14
CA LEU A 178 -54.37 36.15 41.20
C LEU A 178 -53.01 36.07 41.91
N VAL A 179 -52.79 36.88 42.96
CA VAL A 179 -51.57 36.83 43.77
C VAL A 179 -51.44 35.51 44.55
N PHE A 180 -52.55 34.85 44.90
CA PHE A 180 -52.52 33.53 45.52
C PHE A 180 -52.27 32.41 44.52
N ASP A 181 -52.94 32.45 43.38
CA ASP A 181 -53.04 31.30 42.47
C ASP A 181 -51.94 31.29 41.40
N MET A 182 -51.49 32.45 40.94
CA MET A 182 -50.45 32.54 39.91
C MET A 182 -49.12 31.91 40.38
N PRO A 183 -48.62 32.10 41.61
CA PRO A 183 -47.42 31.41 42.10
C PRO A 183 -47.57 29.88 42.14
N LYS A 184 -48.77 29.37 42.44
CA LYS A 184 -49.06 27.92 42.46
C LYS A 184 -49.01 27.34 41.05
N ALA A 185 -49.59 28.03 40.07
CA ALA A 185 -49.59 27.62 38.67
C ALA A 185 -48.17 27.69 38.05
N LEU A 186 -47.48 28.82 38.22
CA LEU A 186 -46.13 29.02 37.66
C LEU A 186 -45.10 28.03 38.20
N LEU A 187 -45.23 27.58 39.45
CA LEU A 187 -44.32 26.59 40.01
C LEU A 187 -44.40 25.25 39.25
N SER A 188 -45.60 24.84 38.82
CA SER A 188 -45.78 23.60 38.05
C SER A 188 -45.09 23.67 36.67
N ASP A 189 -45.18 24.82 36.00
CA ASP A 189 -44.51 25.04 34.72
C ASP A 189 -42.99 25.02 34.89
N ILE A 190 -42.48 25.67 35.94
CA ILE A 190 -41.04 25.70 36.23
C ILE A 190 -40.51 24.32 36.63
N ASP A 191 -41.31 23.51 37.33
CA ASP A 191 -40.96 22.12 37.62
C ASP A 191 -40.80 21.28 36.35
N SER A 192 -41.65 21.52 35.36
CA SER A 192 -41.57 20.86 34.05
C SER A 192 -40.32 21.29 33.29
N VAL A 193 -40.01 22.59 33.27
CA VAL A 193 -38.78 23.13 32.67
C VAL A 193 -37.53 22.59 33.39
N PHE A 194 -37.55 22.49 34.72
CA PHE A 194 -36.46 21.94 35.51
C PHE A 194 -36.18 20.48 35.14
N LYS A 195 -37.21 19.63 35.06
CA LYS A 195 -37.07 18.23 34.62
C LYS A 195 -36.51 18.14 33.19
N ALA A 196 -37.10 18.86 32.24
CA ALA A 196 -36.64 18.87 30.86
C ALA A 196 -35.17 19.31 30.73
N SER A 197 -34.75 20.33 31.48
CA SER A 197 -33.36 20.79 31.49
C SER A 197 -32.38 19.74 32.03
N SER A 198 -32.81 18.94 33.02
CA SER A 198 -32.04 17.80 33.53
C SER A 198 -31.89 16.69 32.48
N ASP A 199 -32.97 16.37 31.77
CA ASP A 199 -32.97 15.33 30.74
C ASP A 199 -32.05 15.69 29.56
N VAL A 200 -32.09 16.95 29.10
CA VAL A 200 -31.20 17.45 28.04
C VAL A 200 -29.73 17.36 28.44
N ILE A 201 -29.37 17.69 29.69
CA ILE A 201 -28.01 17.49 30.21
C ILE A 201 -27.64 16.01 30.23
N GLY A 202 -28.57 15.13 30.62
CA GLY A 202 -28.36 13.69 30.62
C GLY A 202 -28.03 13.15 29.23
N ILE A 203 -28.81 13.54 28.22
CA ILE A 203 -28.59 13.15 26.82
C ILE A 203 -27.23 13.66 26.33
N GLN A 204 -26.89 14.92 26.59
CA GLN A 204 -25.61 15.49 26.16
C GLN A 204 -24.43 14.70 26.75
N LYS A 205 -24.47 14.35 28.04
CA LYS A 205 -23.41 13.55 28.67
C LYS A 205 -23.26 12.16 28.06
N PHE A 206 -24.37 11.52 27.71
CA PHE A 206 -24.37 10.19 27.10
C PHE A 206 -23.81 10.23 25.67
N CYS A 207 -24.17 11.23 24.88
CA CYS A 207 -23.77 11.39 23.49
C CYS A 207 -22.39 12.06 23.31
N ASN A 208 -21.56 12.13 24.35
CA ASN A 208 -20.31 12.89 24.28
C ASN A 208 -19.35 12.34 23.22
N THR A 209 -18.57 13.24 22.64
CA THR A 209 -17.62 12.92 21.56
C THR A 209 -16.22 12.56 22.08
N GLY A 210 -16.04 12.42 23.40
CA GLY A 210 -14.75 12.23 24.04
C GLY A 210 -14.03 10.94 23.63
N SER A 211 -14.77 9.83 23.55
CA SER A 211 -14.22 8.53 23.12
C SER A 211 -13.76 8.56 21.65
N LEU A 212 -14.43 9.35 20.82
CA LEU A 212 -14.14 9.49 19.40
C LEU A 212 -12.76 10.15 19.17
N VAL A 213 -12.33 11.06 20.05
CA VAL A 213 -11.00 11.69 19.99
C VAL A 213 -9.89 10.66 20.08
N VAL A 214 -9.96 9.76 21.07
CA VAL A 214 -8.93 8.73 21.30
C VAL A 214 -8.86 7.75 20.15
N ILE A 215 -10.02 7.36 19.61
CA ILE A 215 -10.11 6.45 18.45
C ILE A 215 -9.46 7.10 17.23
N HIS A 216 -9.77 8.36 16.92
CA HIS A 216 -9.18 9.03 15.76
C HIS A 216 -7.71 9.37 15.93
N GLU A 217 -7.25 9.67 17.14
CA GLU A 217 -5.82 9.80 17.41
C GLU A 217 -5.08 8.50 17.12
N THR A 218 -5.62 7.37 17.56
CA THR A 218 -5.06 6.05 17.27
C THR A 218 -5.02 5.78 15.77
N LEU A 219 -6.14 5.98 15.06
CA LEU A 219 -6.22 5.79 13.60
C LEU A 219 -5.25 6.69 12.82
N TYR A 220 -5.10 7.94 13.25
CA TYR A 220 -4.13 8.87 12.67
C TYR A 220 -2.70 8.37 12.85
N ASN A 221 -2.32 7.98 14.07
CA ASN A 221 -0.99 7.47 14.36
C ASN A 221 -0.68 6.19 13.56
N THR A 222 -1.63 5.23 13.50
CA THR A 222 -1.47 4.01 12.70
C THR A 222 -1.35 4.31 11.20
N ALA A 223 -2.08 5.31 10.68
CA ALA A 223 -1.92 5.74 9.30
C ALA A 223 -0.52 6.32 9.03
N GLN A 224 0.03 7.10 9.97
CA GLN A 224 1.41 7.59 9.85
C GLN A 224 2.44 6.47 9.89
N GLU A 225 2.24 5.45 10.73
CA GLU A 225 3.11 4.27 10.78
C GLU A 225 3.07 3.46 9.48
N PHE A 226 1.87 3.28 8.93
CA PHE A 226 1.67 2.61 7.65
C PHE A 226 2.37 3.36 6.50
N ASP A 227 2.22 4.70 6.45
CA ASP A 227 2.89 5.54 5.46
C ASP A 227 4.43 5.47 5.57
N LYS A 228 4.96 5.56 6.81
CA LYS A 228 6.40 5.37 7.07
C LYS A 228 6.89 4.00 6.60
N LEU A 229 6.13 2.94 6.85
CA LEU A 229 6.48 1.59 6.39
C LEU A 229 6.50 1.49 4.87
N LEU A 230 5.52 2.10 4.18
CA LEU A 230 5.49 2.15 2.72
C LEU A 230 6.71 2.89 2.17
N LEU A 231 7.01 4.09 2.67
CA LEU A 231 8.16 4.88 2.22
C LEU A 231 9.49 4.15 2.46
N ALA A 232 9.68 3.56 3.63
CA ALA A 232 10.86 2.75 3.93
C ALA A 232 10.99 1.56 2.98
N THR A 233 9.88 0.88 2.69
CA THR A 233 9.85 -0.25 1.75
C THR A 233 10.18 0.21 0.33
N ILE A 234 9.65 1.35 -0.13
CA ILE A 234 9.98 1.94 -1.43
C ILE A 234 11.48 2.21 -1.53
N THR A 235 12.08 2.85 -0.51
CA THR A 235 13.52 3.11 -0.48
C THR A 235 14.34 1.82 -0.56
N GLN A 236 13.99 0.81 0.23
CA GLN A 236 14.68 -0.47 0.20
C GLN A 236 14.56 -1.15 -1.17
N ARG A 237 13.34 -1.21 -1.72
CA ARG A 237 13.07 -1.83 -3.03
C ARG A 237 13.72 -1.09 -4.19
N LYS A 238 13.91 0.23 -4.08
CA LYS A 238 14.71 0.99 -5.05
C LYS A 238 16.17 0.52 -5.05
N GLY A 239 16.75 0.30 -3.88
CA GLY A 239 18.11 -0.25 -3.74
C GLY A 239 18.24 -1.66 -4.34
N ASP A 240 17.25 -2.53 -4.10
CA ASP A 240 17.17 -3.85 -4.74
C ASP A 240 17.12 -3.72 -6.27
N LEU A 241 16.27 -2.83 -6.80
CA LEU A 241 16.12 -2.59 -8.23
C LEU A 241 17.41 -2.10 -8.89
N ASP A 242 18.11 -1.15 -8.26
CA ASP A 242 19.37 -0.61 -8.74
C ASP A 242 20.46 -1.69 -8.79
N THR A 243 20.52 -2.53 -7.75
CA THR A 243 21.43 -3.68 -7.71
C THR A 243 21.14 -4.65 -8.87
N ARG A 244 19.87 -4.99 -9.10
CA ARG A 244 19.48 -5.87 -10.22
C ARG A 244 19.74 -5.25 -11.59
N GLN A 245 19.58 -3.94 -11.71
CA GLN A 245 19.91 -3.21 -12.94
C GLN A 245 21.41 -3.30 -13.24
N GLN A 246 22.26 -3.13 -12.21
CA GLN A 246 23.70 -3.25 -12.37
C GLN A 246 24.12 -4.67 -12.76
N GLU A 247 23.59 -5.69 -12.08
CA GLU A 247 23.84 -7.09 -12.43
C GLU A 247 23.42 -7.43 -13.87
N LEU A 248 22.31 -6.86 -14.35
CA LEU A 248 21.84 -7.04 -15.72
C LEU A 248 22.77 -6.35 -16.73
N LYS A 249 23.22 -5.13 -16.44
CA LYS A 249 24.20 -4.40 -17.27
C LYS A 249 25.50 -5.19 -17.40
N ASP A 250 26.03 -5.71 -16.29
CA ASP A 250 27.26 -6.50 -16.29
C ASP A 250 27.10 -7.80 -17.11
N ALA A 251 25.96 -8.48 -16.98
CA ALA A 251 25.65 -9.66 -17.79
C ALA A 251 25.54 -9.34 -19.28
N LEU A 252 24.93 -8.21 -19.63
CA LEU A 252 24.84 -7.74 -21.02
C LEU A 252 26.23 -7.44 -21.61
N THR A 253 27.11 -6.80 -20.84
CA THR A 253 28.50 -6.53 -21.24
C THR A 253 29.25 -7.83 -21.51
N LYS A 254 29.18 -8.82 -20.61
CA LYS A 254 29.83 -10.12 -20.78
C LYS A 254 29.29 -10.89 -21.99
N ARG A 255 27.96 -10.91 -22.17
CA ARG A 255 27.31 -11.50 -23.33
C ARG A 255 27.79 -10.85 -24.63
N THR A 256 27.77 -9.52 -24.68
CA THR A 256 28.23 -8.75 -25.86
C THR A 256 29.70 -9.04 -26.16
N GLY A 257 30.57 -9.03 -25.15
CA GLY A 257 31.98 -9.40 -25.31
C GLY A 257 32.13 -10.80 -25.91
N SER A 258 31.46 -11.80 -25.33
CA SER A 258 31.54 -13.19 -25.83
C SER A 258 31.03 -13.37 -27.25
N VAL A 259 30.02 -12.60 -27.69
CA VAL A 259 29.55 -12.67 -29.09
C VAL A 259 30.55 -12.02 -30.05
N MET A 260 31.19 -10.92 -29.62
CA MET A 260 32.23 -10.25 -30.42
C MET A 260 33.48 -11.11 -30.54
N ASP A 261 33.91 -11.76 -29.47
CA ASP A 261 35.04 -12.70 -29.48
C ASP A 261 34.75 -13.89 -30.41
N LEU A 262 33.55 -14.48 -30.31
CA LEU A 262 33.12 -15.56 -31.19
C LEU A 262 33.10 -15.14 -32.66
N TYR A 263 32.59 -13.93 -32.94
CA TYR A 263 32.55 -13.39 -34.29
C TYR A 263 33.97 -13.14 -34.85
N SER A 264 34.83 -12.52 -34.06
CA SER A 264 36.24 -12.29 -34.41
C SER A 264 36.94 -13.59 -34.75
N GLN A 265 36.76 -14.62 -33.92
CA GLN A 265 37.39 -15.92 -34.14
C GLN A 265 36.85 -16.65 -35.39
N ARG A 266 35.55 -16.51 -35.69
CA ARG A 266 34.98 -17.02 -36.95
C ARG A 266 35.60 -16.35 -38.18
N CYS A 267 35.89 -15.05 -38.11
CA CYS A 267 36.61 -14.35 -39.16
C CYS A 267 38.04 -14.88 -39.32
N THR A 268 38.77 -15.10 -38.21
CA THR A 268 40.11 -15.70 -38.23
C THR A 268 40.10 -17.08 -38.89
N TYR A 269 39.18 -17.95 -38.48
CA TYR A 269 38.99 -19.28 -39.06
C TYR A 269 38.73 -19.20 -40.58
N ALA A 270 37.80 -18.35 -41.02
CA ALA A 270 37.49 -18.17 -42.44
C ALA A 270 38.71 -17.69 -43.26
N GLY A 271 39.54 -16.80 -42.69
CA GLY A 271 40.78 -16.33 -43.30
C GLY A 271 41.82 -17.45 -43.47
N ILE A 272 42.03 -18.26 -42.42
CA ILE A 272 42.95 -19.41 -42.44
C ILE A 272 42.46 -20.44 -43.46
N TYR A 273 41.18 -20.80 -43.42
CA TYR A 273 40.55 -21.77 -44.33
C TYR A 273 40.71 -21.37 -45.81
N THR A 274 40.42 -20.10 -46.14
CA THR A 274 40.55 -19.59 -47.51
C THR A 274 42.00 -19.60 -47.98
N THR A 275 42.94 -19.29 -47.09
CA THR A 275 44.38 -19.31 -47.38
C THR A 275 44.85 -20.75 -47.64
N LEU A 276 44.39 -21.71 -46.84
CA LEU A 276 44.69 -23.13 -47.00
C LEU A 276 44.18 -23.67 -48.34
N ASN A 277 42.96 -23.31 -48.74
CA ASN A 277 42.40 -23.65 -50.06
C ASN A 277 43.21 -23.10 -51.24
N LYS A 278 43.86 -21.93 -51.09
CA LYS A 278 44.71 -21.35 -52.16
C LYS A 278 46.10 -21.98 -52.20
N ILE A 279 46.67 -22.34 -51.05
CA ILE A 279 48.02 -22.92 -50.95
C ILE A 279 48.01 -24.43 -51.26
N CYS A 280 46.90 -25.12 -50.99
CA CYS A 280 46.68 -26.51 -51.38
C CYS A 280 46.13 -26.59 -52.82
N CYS A 281 47.02 -26.63 -53.80
CA CYS A 281 46.65 -26.84 -55.20
C CYS A 281 46.08 -28.26 -55.43
N PRO A 282 44.92 -28.44 -56.10
CA PRO A 282 44.38 -29.77 -56.44
C PRO A 282 45.30 -30.62 -57.33
N LYS A 283 46.25 -29.98 -58.04
CA LYS A 283 47.19 -30.65 -58.96
C LYS A 283 48.51 -31.07 -58.31
N CYS A 284 48.87 -30.49 -57.17
CA CYS A 284 50.07 -30.87 -56.44
C CYS A 284 49.63 -31.60 -55.18
N GLY A 285 49.75 -32.93 -55.17
CA GLY A 285 49.33 -33.84 -54.09
C GLY A 285 50.03 -33.59 -52.76
N CYS A 286 49.80 -32.43 -52.17
CA CYS A 286 50.20 -32.09 -50.82
C CYS A 286 49.15 -32.65 -49.89
N VAL A 287 49.60 -33.63 -49.11
CA VAL A 287 48.81 -34.52 -48.28
C VAL A 287 48.04 -35.51 -49.14
N SER A 288 48.61 -36.69 -49.34
CA SER A 288 47.79 -37.90 -49.33
C SER A 288 46.99 -37.84 -48.03
N GLY A 289 45.78 -37.28 -48.11
CA GLY A 289 44.71 -37.80 -47.31
C GLY A 289 44.69 -39.27 -47.70
N ASP A 290 45.09 -40.15 -46.77
CA ASP A 290 44.32 -41.38 -46.68
C ASP A 290 42.87 -40.96 -46.82
N LYS A 291 42.25 -41.54 -47.84
CA LYS A 291 40.86 -41.30 -48.20
C LYS A 291 40.09 -41.19 -46.88
N ASP A 292 39.56 -39.99 -46.61
CA ASP A 292 38.61 -39.63 -45.52
C ASP A 292 38.98 -38.50 -44.52
N ASN A 293 40.17 -37.89 -44.53
CA ASN A 293 40.57 -36.99 -43.42
C ASN A 293 40.50 -35.45 -43.62
N CYS A 294 39.85 -34.93 -44.67
CA CYS A 294 39.66 -33.47 -44.85
C CYS A 294 38.18 -33.01 -44.87
N LYS A 295 37.24 -33.87 -44.46
CA LYS A 295 36.00 -33.39 -43.84
C LYS A 295 36.28 -33.17 -42.36
N PRO A 296 35.63 -32.22 -41.67
CA PRO A 296 35.76 -32.09 -40.23
C PRO A 296 35.28 -33.40 -39.58
N ARG A 297 36.22 -34.31 -39.25
CA ARG A 297 35.92 -35.56 -38.52
C ARG A 297 35.38 -35.29 -37.11
N LEU A 298 35.47 -34.04 -36.66
CA LEU A 298 34.91 -33.56 -35.41
C LEU A 298 33.48 -33.03 -35.54
N GLU A 299 32.87 -32.92 -36.72
CA GLU A 299 31.46 -32.52 -36.84
C GLU A 299 30.54 -33.70 -36.49
N GLU A 300 30.87 -34.91 -36.94
CA GLU A 300 30.24 -36.15 -36.46
C GLU A 300 30.61 -36.44 -35.00
N CYS A 301 31.88 -36.30 -34.61
CA CYS A 301 32.30 -36.50 -33.22
C CYS A 301 31.69 -35.46 -32.25
N ALA A 302 31.50 -34.20 -32.63
CA ALA A 302 30.84 -33.20 -31.80
C ALA A 302 29.33 -33.44 -31.71
N THR A 303 28.71 -33.95 -32.77
CA THR A 303 27.29 -34.33 -32.76
C THR A 303 27.07 -35.58 -31.91
N GLU A 304 27.94 -36.60 -32.03
CA GLU A 304 27.93 -37.81 -31.20
C GLU A 304 28.30 -37.51 -29.74
N ILE A 305 29.29 -36.66 -29.45
CA ILE A 305 29.60 -36.24 -28.06
C ILE A 305 28.47 -35.40 -27.47
N CYS A 306 27.80 -34.55 -28.25
CA CYS A 306 26.60 -33.83 -27.81
C CYS A 306 25.39 -34.75 -27.60
N GLU A 307 25.22 -35.78 -28.41
CA GLU A 307 24.20 -36.83 -28.22
C GLU A 307 24.49 -37.67 -26.98
N ILE A 308 25.73 -38.13 -26.78
CA ILE A 308 26.17 -38.85 -25.57
C ILE A 308 25.99 -37.98 -24.33
N CYS A 309 26.35 -36.68 -24.37
CA CYS A 309 26.11 -35.76 -23.25
C CYS A 309 24.60 -35.49 -23.02
N GLY A 310 23.78 -35.56 -24.07
CA GLY A 310 22.32 -35.51 -23.99
C GLY A 310 21.73 -36.78 -23.36
N GLU A 311 22.21 -37.96 -23.76
CA GLU A 311 21.79 -39.26 -23.25
C GLU A 311 22.18 -39.46 -21.78
N VAL A 312 23.39 -39.05 -21.39
CA VAL A 312 23.82 -39.04 -19.98
C VAL A 312 22.92 -38.13 -19.15
N LYS A 313 22.52 -36.96 -19.68
CA LYS A 313 21.57 -36.07 -19.00
C LYS A 313 20.18 -36.71 -18.83
N TYR A 314 19.72 -37.55 -19.76
CA TYR A 314 18.45 -38.28 -19.64
C TYR A 314 18.54 -39.54 -18.76
N ALA A 315 19.70 -40.19 -18.69
CA ALA A 315 19.94 -41.32 -17.79
C ALA A 315 19.90 -40.90 -16.31
N PHE A 316 20.49 -39.75 -15.97
CA PHE A 316 20.49 -39.23 -14.59
C PHE A 316 19.20 -38.49 -14.19
N ILE A 317 18.29 -38.20 -15.13
CA ILE A 317 16.96 -37.63 -14.84
C ILE A 317 15.90 -38.73 -14.64
N LYS A 318 16.10 -39.94 -15.18
CA LYS A 318 15.12 -41.05 -15.04
C LYS A 318 15.19 -41.82 -13.71
N GLU A 319 16.21 -41.59 -12.86
CA GLU A 319 16.29 -42.20 -11.52
C GLU A 319 15.77 -41.33 -10.37
N GLN A 320 15.21 -40.15 -10.66
CA GLN A 320 14.44 -39.37 -9.67
C GLN A 320 12.97 -39.23 -10.09
N ALA A 321 12.31 -40.37 -10.28
CA ALA A 321 10.88 -40.43 -10.02
C ALA A 321 10.72 -40.67 -8.51
N PRO A 322 10.18 -39.72 -7.72
CA PRO A 322 9.83 -39.99 -6.34
C PRO A 322 8.81 -41.13 -6.32
N ALA A 323 9.07 -42.11 -5.45
CA ALA A 323 8.13 -43.16 -5.11
C ALA A 323 6.75 -42.55 -4.88
N ALA A 324 5.75 -43.10 -5.57
CA ALA A 324 4.35 -42.81 -5.33
C ALA A 324 4.05 -43.09 -3.85
N SER A 325 3.93 -42.05 -3.03
CA SER A 325 3.28 -42.15 -1.74
C SER A 325 1.77 -42.23 -2.01
N THR A 326 1.23 -43.41 -1.79
CA THR A 326 -0.19 -43.73 -1.61
C THR A 326 -0.95 -42.65 -0.85
N PRO A 327 -2.20 -42.36 -1.22
CA PRO A 327 -3.09 -41.52 -0.42
C PRO A 327 -3.82 -42.33 0.65
N ALA A 328 -4.16 -41.60 1.73
CA ALA A 328 -5.18 -41.86 2.76
C ALA A 328 -4.76 -42.68 4.00
N PRO A 329 -5.41 -42.47 5.16
CA PRO A 329 -6.54 -41.58 5.48
C PRO A 329 -6.19 -40.33 6.30
#